data_AF-A0A955S155-F1
#
_entry.id   AF-A0A955S155-F1
#
_cell.length_a   1.000
_cell.length_b   1.000
_cell.length_c   1.000
_cell.angle_alpha   90.00
_cell.angle_beta   90.00
_cell.angle_gamma   90.00
#
_symmetry.space_group_name_H-M   'P 1'
#
loop_
_entity.id
_entity.type
_entity.pdbx_description
1 polymer ?
#
loop_
_entity_poly.entity_id
_entity_poly.type
_entity_poly.pdbx_seq_one_letter_code
_entity_poly.pdbx_strand_id
1 'polypeptide(L)'
;MTLELRKKYSLRVGDHKIVLLKKAYESEFHVLAKALVYALYLPVYPDLTVEKGIEDRYKPDAVALDAGGSVIFWAECGAVKPEKVGKILHKFRRAHFVFVKQPAHVRPFIQILEKIVRSLKHPVRAEVIAFPDDFERFIDAKGYITIGREDCQISSL
;
A
#
# COMPACT_ATOMS: atom_id res chain seq x y z
N MET A 1 -5.19 26.20 -13.70
CA MET A 1 -5.55 24.80 -13.42
C MET A 1 -4.67 23.93 -14.31
N THR A 2 -3.57 23.41 -13.76
CA THR A 2 -2.55 22.70 -14.56
C THR A 2 -3.03 21.28 -14.81
N LEU A 3 -3.33 20.94 -16.07
CA LEU A 3 -3.58 19.56 -16.46
C LEU A 3 -2.27 18.78 -16.31
N GLU A 4 -2.13 17.98 -15.26
CA GLU A 4 -1.01 17.06 -15.19
C GLU A 4 -1.24 15.87 -16.14
N LEU A 5 -0.30 15.70 -17.08
CA LEU A 5 -0.32 14.64 -18.09
C LEU A 5 -0.28 13.24 -17.46
N ARG A 6 -0.90 12.27 -18.15
CA ARG A 6 -0.78 10.85 -17.83
C ARG A 6 0.70 10.45 -17.90
N LYS A 7 1.30 10.10 -16.76
CA LYS A 7 2.70 9.66 -16.65
C LYS A 7 2.75 8.15 -16.44
N LYS A 8 3.66 7.48 -17.14
CA LYS A 8 3.91 6.04 -17.02
C LYS A 8 5.21 5.82 -16.25
N TYR A 9 5.15 5.04 -15.19
CA TYR A 9 6.32 4.61 -14.42
C TYR A 9 6.60 3.15 -14.75
N SER A 10 7.83 2.84 -15.17
CA SER A 10 8.30 1.47 -15.35
C SER A 10 9.36 1.19 -14.30
N LEU A 11 9.02 0.39 -13.30
CA LEU A 11 9.81 0.20 -12.09
C LEU A 11 10.21 -1.26 -11.94
N ARG A 12 11.33 -1.50 -11.25
CA ARG A 12 11.93 -2.82 -11.07
C ARG A 12 12.26 -3.10 -9.61
N VAL A 13 12.02 -4.33 -9.18
CA VAL A 13 12.38 -4.85 -7.85
C VAL A 13 13.04 -6.21 -8.06
N GLY A 14 14.37 -6.27 -7.92
CA GLY A 14 15.13 -7.43 -8.40
C GLY A 14 14.82 -7.72 -9.88
N ASP A 15 14.39 -8.95 -10.16
CA ASP A 15 13.99 -9.39 -11.52
C ASP A 15 12.53 -9.07 -11.88
N HIS A 16 11.75 -8.53 -10.94
CA HIS A 16 10.35 -8.20 -11.15
C HIS A 16 10.21 -6.80 -11.76
N LYS A 17 9.29 -6.66 -12.72
CA LYS A 17 8.96 -5.38 -13.34
C LYS A 17 7.48 -5.07 -13.15
N ILE A 18 7.19 -3.87 -12.67
CA ILE A 18 5.83 -3.33 -12.60
C ILE A 18 5.72 -2.06 -13.44
N VAL A 19 4.52 -1.83 -13.98
CA VAL A 19 4.20 -0.64 -14.77
C VAL A 19 2.98 0.02 -14.16
N LEU A 20 3.15 1.26 -13.70
CA LEU A 20 2.09 2.04 -13.08
C LEU A 20 1.75 3.24 -13.96
N LEU A 21 0.46 3.54 -14.07
CA LEU A 21 -0.05 4.68 -14.84
C LEU A 21 -0.65 5.68 -13.88
N LYS A 22 0.00 6.85 -13.73
CA LYS A 22 -0.55 7.95 -12.96
C LYS A 22 -1.76 8.52 -13.69
N LYS A 23 -2.91 8.52 -13.02
CA LYS A 23 -4.11 9.21 -13.49
C LYS A 23 -4.07 10.68 -13.08
N ALA A 24 -4.83 11.52 -13.77
CA ALA A 24 -4.82 12.97 -13.54
C ALA A 24 -5.22 13.36 -12.09
N TYR A 25 -6.03 12.53 -11.42
CA TYR A 25 -6.49 12.76 -10.05
C TYR A 25 -5.62 12.09 -8.98
N GLU A 26 -4.57 11.35 -9.37
CA GLU A 26 -3.63 10.72 -8.44
C GLU A 26 -2.39 11.60 -8.28
N SER A 27 -1.94 11.77 -7.04
CA SER A 27 -0.65 12.39 -6.75
C SER A 27 0.50 11.46 -7.14
N GLU A 28 1.68 12.03 -7.40
CA GLU A 28 2.89 11.23 -7.63
C GLU A 28 3.22 10.36 -6.42
N PHE A 29 3.09 10.90 -5.20
CA PHE A 29 3.20 10.14 -3.95
C PHE A 29 2.33 8.86 -3.97
N HIS A 30 1.06 8.96 -4.36
CA HIS A 30 0.16 7.78 -4.34
C HIS A 30 0.67 6.69 -5.29
N VAL A 31 1.13 7.06 -6.49
CA VAL A 31 1.62 6.11 -7.49
C VAL A 31 2.94 5.47 -7.06
N LEU A 32 3.90 6.27 -6.58
CA LEU A 32 5.19 5.76 -6.14
C LEU A 32 5.09 4.96 -4.84
N ALA A 33 4.19 5.33 -3.93
CA ALA A 33 3.93 4.56 -2.71
C ALA A 33 3.48 3.12 -3.01
N LYS A 34 2.65 2.90 -4.06
CA LYS A 34 2.27 1.55 -4.50
C LYS A 34 3.49 0.70 -4.86
N ALA A 35 4.46 1.31 -5.55
CA ALA A 35 5.68 0.63 -5.98
C ALA A 35 6.64 0.37 -4.82
N LEU A 36 6.77 1.29 -3.87
CA LEU A 36 7.58 1.10 -2.67
C LEU A 36 7.00 0.02 -1.75
N VAL A 37 5.67 -0.02 -1.59
CA VAL A 37 5.00 -1.14 -0.89
C VAL A 37 5.26 -2.45 -1.61
N TYR A 38 5.15 -2.48 -2.94
CA TYR A 38 5.48 -3.66 -3.71
C TYR A 38 6.90 -4.14 -3.41
N ALA A 39 7.89 -3.24 -3.47
CA ALA A 39 9.28 -3.57 -3.17
C ALA A 39 9.50 -4.09 -1.73
N LEU A 40 8.90 -3.44 -0.74
CA LEU A 40 9.03 -3.81 0.67
C LEU A 40 8.45 -5.19 1.01
N TYR A 41 7.33 -5.56 0.37
CA TYR A 41 6.57 -6.75 0.76
C TYR A 41 6.67 -7.91 -0.21
N LEU A 42 7.21 -7.71 -1.42
CA LEU A 42 7.46 -8.80 -2.37
C LEU A 42 8.30 -9.94 -1.78
N PRO A 43 9.35 -9.71 -0.97
CA PRO A 43 10.10 -10.80 -0.34
C PRO A 43 9.27 -11.66 0.63
N VAL A 44 8.19 -11.10 1.19
CA VAL A 44 7.30 -11.79 2.15
C VAL A 44 6.09 -12.41 1.43
N TYR A 45 5.62 -11.77 0.36
CA TYR A 45 4.48 -12.19 -0.44
C TYR A 45 4.90 -12.28 -1.92
N PRO A 46 5.43 -13.42 -2.38
CA PRO A 46 5.94 -13.55 -3.75
C PRO A 46 4.87 -13.33 -4.84
N ASP A 47 3.61 -13.63 -4.53
CA ASP A 47 2.44 -13.42 -5.41
C ASP A 47 1.80 -12.03 -5.25
N LEU A 48 2.49 -11.09 -4.61
CA LEU A 48 2.03 -9.71 -4.49
C LEU A 48 1.84 -9.09 -5.87
N THR A 49 0.75 -8.36 -6.03
CA THR A 49 0.41 -7.65 -7.26
C THR A 49 -0.07 -6.24 -6.95
N VAL A 50 0.23 -5.30 -7.85
CA VAL A 50 -0.19 -3.90 -7.73
C VAL A 50 -1.34 -3.63 -8.70
N GLU A 51 -2.33 -2.85 -8.25
CA GLU A 51 -3.52 -2.48 -9.04
C GLU A 51 -4.31 -3.68 -9.62
N LYS A 52 -4.17 -4.87 -9.04
CA LYS A 52 -4.97 -6.04 -9.42
C LYS A 52 -6.40 -5.86 -8.89
N GLY A 53 -7.37 -6.04 -9.79
CA GLY A 53 -8.77 -6.17 -9.38
C GLY A 53 -8.99 -7.52 -8.70
N ILE A 54 -9.75 -7.53 -7.62
CA ILE A 54 -10.26 -8.75 -6.99
C ILE A 54 -11.79 -8.73 -7.08
N GLU A 55 -12.43 -9.87 -6.86
CA GLU A 55 -13.89 -10.00 -6.80
C GLU A 55 -14.44 -9.42 -5.47
N ASP A 56 -14.24 -8.12 -5.27
CA ASP A 56 -14.74 -7.36 -4.12
C ASP A 56 -15.24 -5.98 -4.57
N ARG A 57 -16.12 -5.37 -3.77
CA ARG A 57 -16.57 -4.00 -3.97
C ARG A 57 -15.41 -3.00 -3.92
N TYR A 58 -14.40 -3.30 -3.11
CA TYR A 58 -13.22 -2.47 -2.91
C TYR A 58 -12.03 -3.05 -3.67
N LYS A 59 -11.32 -2.18 -4.36
CA LYS A 59 -10.05 -2.51 -5.00
C LYS A 59 -8.89 -2.12 -4.07
N PRO A 60 -7.94 -3.04 -3.78
CA PRO A 60 -6.69 -2.71 -3.10
C PRO A 60 -5.72 -1.98 -4.03
N ASP A 61 -4.80 -1.23 -3.45
CA ASP A 61 -3.65 -0.68 -4.18
C ASP A 61 -2.61 -1.77 -4.47
N ALA A 62 -2.40 -2.68 -3.50
CA ALA A 62 -1.61 -3.89 -3.67
C ALA A 62 -2.24 -5.06 -2.90
N VAL A 63 -2.13 -6.27 -3.45
CA VAL A 63 -2.79 -7.47 -2.90
C VAL A 63 -1.99 -8.72 -3.21
N ALA A 64 -1.95 -9.63 -2.24
CA ALA A 64 -1.50 -11.01 -2.47
C ALA A 64 -2.62 -11.97 -2.06
N LEU A 65 -2.77 -13.03 -2.83
CA LEU A 65 -3.72 -14.11 -2.59
C LEU A 65 -2.93 -15.39 -2.29
N ASP A 66 -3.49 -16.28 -1.46
CA ASP A 66 -2.96 -17.64 -1.37
C ASP A 66 -3.38 -18.49 -2.57
N ALA A 67 -2.90 -19.74 -2.62
CA ALA A 67 -3.23 -20.69 -3.67
C ALA A 67 -4.73 -20.99 -3.80
N GLY A 68 -5.52 -20.77 -2.73
CA GLY A 68 -6.97 -20.90 -2.72
C GLY A 68 -7.71 -19.63 -3.14
N GLY A 69 -7.00 -18.56 -3.51
CA GLY A 69 -7.58 -17.28 -3.89
C GLY A 69 -7.99 -16.39 -2.70
N SER A 70 -7.67 -16.79 -1.46
CA SER A 70 -7.98 -15.97 -0.28
C SER A 70 -6.99 -14.83 -0.12
N VAL A 71 -7.46 -13.64 0.25
CA VAL A 71 -6.61 -12.48 0.52
C VAL A 71 -5.73 -12.73 1.75
N ILE A 72 -4.42 -12.69 1.56
CA ILE A 72 -3.41 -12.82 2.63
C ILE A 72 -2.63 -11.52 2.89
N PHE A 73 -2.66 -10.58 1.94
CA PHE A 73 -2.07 -9.26 2.08
C PHE A 73 -2.95 -8.21 1.39
N TRP A 74 -3.08 -7.05 2.01
CA TRP A 74 -3.83 -5.91 1.47
C TRP A 74 -3.11 -4.60 1.80
N ALA A 75 -2.86 -3.79 0.78
CA ALA A 75 -2.33 -2.45 0.96
C ALA A 75 -3.25 -1.35 0.43
N GLU A 76 -3.27 -0.23 1.14
CA GLU A 76 -3.88 1.04 0.75
C GLU A 76 -2.85 2.17 0.87
N CYS A 77 -2.68 2.95 -0.18
CA CYS A 77 -1.74 4.06 -0.23
C CYS A 77 -2.48 5.39 -0.30
N GLY A 78 -2.04 6.38 0.48
CA GLY A 78 -2.66 7.71 0.48
C GLY A 78 -3.97 7.76 1.26
N ALA A 79 -4.95 8.52 0.78
CA ALA A 79 -6.20 8.73 1.50
C ALA A 79 -7.15 7.52 1.38
N VAL A 80 -7.69 7.05 2.50
CA VAL A 80 -8.67 5.96 2.54
C VAL A 80 -9.78 6.29 3.53
N LYS A 81 -11.03 6.01 3.16
CA LYS A 81 -12.19 6.30 4.02
C LYS A 81 -12.25 5.29 5.18
N PRO A 82 -12.52 5.73 6.44
CA PRO A 82 -12.63 4.83 7.59
C PRO A 82 -13.66 3.71 7.40
N GLU A 83 -14.77 3.99 6.71
CA GLU A 83 -15.80 2.99 6.39
C GLU A 83 -15.23 1.82 5.56
N LYS A 84 -14.39 2.12 4.55
CA LYS A 84 -13.72 1.08 3.75
C LYS A 84 -12.81 0.24 4.63
N VAL A 85 -12.01 0.89 5.48
CA VAL A 85 -11.08 0.22 6.41
C VAL A 85 -11.83 -0.77 7.30
N GLY A 86 -12.91 -0.34 7.97
CA GLY A 86 -13.70 -1.23 8.83
C GLY A 86 -14.24 -2.45 8.09
N LYS A 87 -14.73 -2.27 6.85
CA LYS A 87 -15.27 -3.37 6.03
C LYS A 87 -14.20 -4.36 5.59
N ILE A 88 -13.05 -3.89 5.10
CA ILE A 88 -11.98 -4.79 4.63
C ILE A 88 -11.36 -5.56 5.80
N LEU A 89 -11.15 -4.90 6.95
CA LEU A 89 -10.62 -5.57 8.16
C LEU A 89 -11.58 -6.64 8.68
N HIS A 90 -12.89 -6.35 8.69
CA HIS A 90 -13.91 -7.31 9.12
C HIS A 90 -14.01 -8.52 8.18
N LYS A 91 -13.89 -8.28 6.87
CA LYS A 91 -14.03 -9.29 5.82
C LYS A 91 -12.80 -10.19 5.73
N PHE A 92 -11.60 -9.63 5.60
CA PHE A 92 -10.36 -10.39 5.34
C PHE A 92 -9.55 -10.60 6.61
N ARG A 93 -10.10 -11.38 7.54
CA ARG A 93 -9.60 -11.52 8.93
C ARG A 93 -8.19 -12.08 9.06
N ARG A 94 -7.71 -12.80 8.05
CA ARG A 94 -6.38 -13.43 8.02
C ARG A 94 -5.35 -12.60 7.26
N ALA A 95 -5.78 -11.51 6.61
CA ALA A 95 -4.89 -10.70 5.81
C ALA A 95 -3.99 -9.84 6.70
N HIS A 96 -2.76 -9.64 6.24
CA HIS A 96 -1.89 -8.58 6.72
C HIS A 96 -2.26 -7.29 6.00
N PHE A 97 -2.60 -6.25 6.76
CA PHE A 97 -2.96 -4.95 6.21
C PHE A 97 -1.83 -3.94 6.31
N VAL A 98 -1.61 -3.19 5.25
CA VAL A 98 -0.64 -2.10 5.19
C VAL A 98 -1.32 -0.83 4.74
N PHE A 99 -1.16 0.25 5.50
CA PHE A 99 -1.69 1.56 5.17
C PHE A 99 -0.54 2.55 5.04
N VAL A 100 -0.28 3.04 3.84
CA VAL A 100 0.74 4.06 3.61
C VAL A 100 0.13 5.45 3.73
N LYS A 101 0.75 6.30 4.54
CA LYS A 101 0.35 7.68 4.76
C LYS A 101 1.55 8.61 4.55
N GLN A 102 1.26 9.84 4.14
CA GLN A 102 2.22 10.92 4.31
C GLN A 102 2.46 11.16 5.81
N PRO A 103 3.66 11.59 6.23
CA PRO A 103 4.02 11.76 7.65
C PRO A 103 2.97 12.53 8.45
N ALA A 104 2.45 13.64 7.91
CA ALA A 104 1.43 14.47 8.56
C ALA A 104 0.11 13.73 8.87
N HIS A 105 -0.19 12.63 8.18
CA HIS A 105 -1.44 11.88 8.31
C HIS A 105 -1.31 10.57 9.09
N VAL A 106 -0.08 10.16 9.48
CA VAL A 106 0.15 8.89 10.20
C VAL A 106 -0.60 8.86 11.52
N ARG A 107 -0.34 9.82 12.41
CA ARG A 107 -0.92 9.83 13.76
C ARG A 107 -2.44 9.93 13.76
N PRO A 108 -3.08 10.84 13.00
CA PRO A 108 -4.54 10.87 12.90
C PRO A 108 -5.12 9.55 12.37
N PHE A 109 -4.46 8.91 11.40
CA PHE A 109 -4.92 7.65 10.84
C PHE A 109 -4.80 6.48 11.83
N ILE A 110 -3.70 6.39 12.58
CA ILE A 110 -3.52 5.39 13.65
C ILE A 110 -4.66 5.48 14.66
N GLN A 111 -5.02 6.69 15.12
CA GLN A 111 -6.13 6.87 16.08
C GLN A 111 -7.47 6.37 15.54
N ILE A 112 -7.73 6.56 14.24
CA ILE A 112 -8.92 6.04 13.58
C ILE A 112 -8.85 4.51 13.51
N LEU A 113 -7.71 3.97 13.07
CA LEU A 113 -7.49 2.54 12.92
C LEU A 113 -7.64 1.81 14.26
N GLU A 114 -7.06 2.32 15.35
CA GLU A 114 -7.22 1.78 16.71
C GLU A 114 -8.67 1.73 17.16
N LYS A 115 -9.49 2.75 16.83
CA LYS A 115 -10.92 2.74 17.16
C LYS A 115 -11.66 1.65 16.38
N ILE A 116 -11.32 1.48 15.10
CA ILE A 116 -11.91 0.43 14.25
C ILE A 116 -11.50 -0.95 14.78
N VAL A 117 -10.21 -1.18 14.99
CA VAL A 117 -9.67 -2.47 15.46
C VAL A 117 -10.29 -2.87 16.81
N ARG A 118 -10.42 -1.93 17.75
CA ARG A 118 -11.08 -2.18 19.05
C ARG A 118 -12.54 -2.64 18.95
N SER A 119 -13.23 -2.32 17.86
CA SER A 119 -14.62 -2.76 17.63
C SER A 119 -14.72 -4.13 16.95
N LEU A 120 -13.60 -4.70 16.49
CA LEU A 120 -13.57 -6.01 15.85
C LEU A 120 -13.47 -7.12 16.90
N LYS A 121 -14.11 -8.26 16.62
CA LYS A 121 -14.13 -9.44 17.50
C LYS A 121 -12.96 -10.41 17.26
N HIS A 122 -11.98 -10.00 16.45
CA HIS A 122 -10.83 -10.83 16.07
C HIS A 122 -9.57 -9.96 16.04
N PRO A 123 -8.39 -10.56 16.26
CA PRO A 123 -7.14 -9.84 16.06
C PRO A 123 -7.01 -9.38 14.61
N VAL A 124 -6.28 -8.29 14.42
CA VAL A 124 -5.92 -7.74 13.12
C VAL A 124 -4.41 -7.65 13.10
N ARG A 125 -3.80 -7.94 11.95
CA ARG A 125 -2.39 -7.64 11.70
C ARG A 125 -2.35 -6.44 10.78
N ALA A 126 -2.07 -5.25 11.32
CA ALA A 126 -2.02 -4.03 10.53
C ALA A 126 -0.73 -3.25 10.75
N GLU A 127 -0.23 -2.60 9.70
CA GLU A 127 0.90 -1.69 9.75
C GLU A 127 0.50 -0.35 9.12
N VAL A 128 0.91 0.74 9.74
CA VAL A 128 0.86 2.09 9.15
C VAL A 128 2.29 2.50 8.84
N ILE A 129 2.54 2.83 7.57
CA ILE A 129 3.86 3.21 7.07
C ILE A 129 3.87 4.67 6.67
N ALA A 130 4.90 5.39 7.08
CA ALA A 130 5.33 6.63 6.44
C ALA A 130 6.68 6.42 5.77
N PHE A 131 6.73 6.75 4.48
CA PHE A 131 7.98 6.95 3.78
C PHE A 131 8.58 8.32 4.15
N PRO A 132 9.92 8.47 4.13
CA PRO A 132 10.56 9.76 4.33
C PRO A 132 10.18 10.74 3.22
N ASP A 133 10.35 12.04 3.44
CA ASP A 133 9.96 13.07 2.47
C ASP A 133 10.73 12.97 1.14
N ASP A 134 11.93 12.39 1.15
CA ASP A 134 12.80 12.16 -0.01
C ASP A 134 12.71 10.72 -0.56
N PHE A 135 11.55 10.07 -0.43
CA PHE A 135 11.35 8.67 -0.79
C PHE A 135 11.67 8.35 -2.27
N GLU A 136 11.65 9.34 -3.17
CA GLU A 136 12.02 9.14 -4.57
C GLU A 136 13.49 8.71 -4.71
N ARG A 137 14.34 8.97 -3.70
CA ARG A 137 15.75 8.53 -3.67
C ARG A 137 15.91 7.01 -3.78
N PHE A 138 14.88 6.26 -3.40
CA PHE A 138 14.89 4.80 -3.48
C PHE A 138 14.73 4.28 -4.91
N ILE A 139 14.50 5.16 -5.89
CA ILE A 139 14.29 4.82 -7.29
C ILE A 139 15.42 5.41 -8.12
N ASP A 140 16.23 4.55 -8.75
CA ASP A 140 17.32 5.01 -9.61
C ASP A 140 16.82 5.51 -10.99
N ALA A 141 17.73 6.09 -11.78
CA ALA A 141 17.41 6.61 -13.12
C ALA A 141 16.91 5.53 -14.11
N LYS A 142 17.16 4.24 -13.83
CA LYS A 142 16.69 3.10 -14.61
C LYS A 142 15.39 2.51 -14.06
N GLY A 143 14.86 3.05 -12.96
CA GLY A 143 13.63 2.64 -12.29
C GLY A 143 13.80 1.46 -11.32
N TYR A 144 15.02 1.08 -10.95
CA TYR A 144 15.23 0.08 -9.90
C TYR A 144 14.92 0.67 -8.54
N ILE A 145 14.14 -0.08 -7.76
CA ILE A 145 13.76 0.28 -6.40
C ILE A 145 14.66 -0.48 -5.42
N THR A 146 15.29 0.25 -4.52
CA THR A 146 16.04 -0.28 -3.39
C THR A 146 15.55 0.39 -2.12
N ILE A 147 14.79 -0.35 -1.30
CA ILE A 147 14.22 0.15 -0.04
C ILE A 147 14.13 -1.01 0.96
N GLY A 148 14.48 -0.73 2.21
CA GLY A 148 14.35 -1.63 3.35
C GLY A 148 13.29 -1.17 4.35
N ARG A 149 12.97 -2.03 5.32
CA ARG A 149 12.01 -1.67 6.39
C ARG A 149 12.60 -0.61 7.32
N GLU A 150 13.92 -0.62 7.49
CA GLU A 150 14.72 0.34 8.25
C GLU A 150 14.68 1.77 7.68
N ASP A 151 14.34 1.91 6.40
CA ASP A 151 14.19 3.21 5.74
C ASP A 151 12.84 3.88 6.06
N CYS A 152 11.93 3.16 6.74
CA CYS A 152 10.55 3.56 6.89
C CYS A 152 10.16 3.72 8.37
N GLN A 153 9.29 4.69 8.65
CA GLN A 153 8.58 4.70 9.92
C GLN A 153 7.41 3.72 9.85
N ILE A 154 7.47 2.64 10.63
CA ILE A 154 6.43 1.60 10.66
C ILE A 154 5.81 1.54 12.06
N SER A 155 4.49 1.63 12.14
CA SER A 155 3.70 1.45 13.36
C SER A 155 2.79 0.24 13.19
N SER A 156 2.98 -0.80 14.01
CA SER A 156 2.16 -2.02 13.98
C SER A 156 1.00 -1.94 14.97
N LEU A 157 -0.14 -2.54 14.61
CA LEU A 157 -1.35 -2.71 15.42
C LEU A 157 -1.84 -4.15 15.36
#